data_AF-A0A0M3JNA0-F1
#
_entry.id   AF-A0A0M3JNA0-F1
#
_cell.length_a   1.000
_cell.length_b   1.000
_cell.length_c   1.000
_cell.angle_alpha   90.00
_cell.angle_beta   90.00
_cell.angle_gamma   90.00
#
_symmetry.space_group_name_H-M   'P 1'
#
loop_
_entity.id
_entity.type
_entity.pdbx_description
1 polymer ?
#
loop_
_entity_poly.entity_id
_entity_poly.type
_entity_poly.pdbx_seq_one_letter_code
_entity_poly.pdbx_strand_id
1 'polypeptide(L)'
;MSGFKGEIVYVDNTLFMGVNGRWRAWRVDHEGRQRQCGIIPSEWRVQEEEASRQRRSKGRISDMKPLKHLYERVERVPSSQRRPLVLVSAYLAPFMQALIDEHGDK
;
A
#
# COMPACT_ATOMS: atom_id res chain seq x y z
N MET A 1 6.11 -13.91 -3.76
CA MET A 1 5.06 -13.17 -4.50
C MET A 1 5.61 -11.78 -4.78
N SER A 2 5.66 -11.32 -6.03
CA SER A 2 6.01 -9.92 -6.32
C SER A 2 4.77 -9.04 -6.11
N GLY A 3 4.95 -7.79 -5.69
CA GLY A 3 3.84 -6.87 -5.53
C GLY A 3 4.09 -5.52 -6.16
N PHE A 4 3.04 -4.72 -6.27
CA PHE A 4 3.10 -3.35 -6.79
C PHE A 4 2.59 -2.33 -5.77
N LYS A 5 2.95 -1.05 -5.94
CA LYS A 5 2.54 0.01 -5.00
C LYS A 5 1.01 0.11 -4.96
N GLY A 6 0.44 0.04 -3.75
CA GLY A 6 -1.01 0.10 -3.53
C GLY A 6 -1.70 -1.26 -3.54
N GLU A 7 -0.98 -2.35 -3.79
CA GLU A 7 -1.51 -3.69 -3.60
C GLU A 7 -1.77 -3.96 -2.11
N ILE A 8 -2.96 -4.50 -1.80
CA ILE A 8 -3.35 -4.88 -0.45
C ILE A 8 -3.16 -6.39 -0.28
N VAL A 9 -2.61 -6.79 0.86
CA VAL A 9 -2.43 -8.20 1.23
C VAL A 9 -2.93 -8.44 2.65
N TYR A 10 -3.44 -9.64 2.89
CA TYR A 10 -3.77 -10.13 4.22
C TYR A 10 -2.63 -11.02 4.73
N VAL A 11 -1.98 -10.63 5.83
CA VAL A 11 -0.89 -11.39 6.46
C VAL A 11 -1.46 -12.24 7.59
N ASP A 12 -1.36 -13.57 7.45
CA ASP A 12 -1.92 -14.52 8.42
C ASP A 12 -0.87 -15.17 9.33
N ASN A 13 0.41 -15.15 8.93
CA ASN A 13 1.50 -15.72 9.71
C ASN A 13 2.79 -14.91 9.51
N THR A 14 3.32 -14.37 10.60
CA THR A 14 4.53 -13.53 10.62
C THR A 14 5.83 -14.29 10.91
N LEU A 15 5.74 -15.61 11.10
CA LEU A 15 6.85 -16.52 11.36
C LEU A 15 6.67 -17.80 10.51
N PHE A 16 6.48 -17.61 9.21
CA PHE A 16 6.12 -18.72 8.33
C PHE A 16 7.24 -19.76 8.26
N MET A 17 6.90 -21.04 8.43
CA MET A 17 7.83 -22.17 8.53
C MET A 17 8.88 -22.04 9.65
N GLY A 18 8.59 -21.28 10.71
CA GLY A 18 9.54 -21.05 11.81
C GLY A 18 10.72 -20.14 11.43
N VAL A 19 10.69 -19.55 10.23
CA VAL A 19 11.77 -18.70 9.74
C VAL A 19 11.44 -17.25 10.04
N ASN A 20 12.23 -16.64 10.94
CA ASN A 20 12.16 -15.21 11.19
C ASN A 20 12.20 -14.45 9.87
N GLY A 21 11.43 -13.37 9.78
CA GLY A 21 11.46 -12.45 8.65
C GLY A 21 10.81 -12.94 7.34
N ARG A 22 10.14 -14.10 7.36
CA ARG A 22 9.27 -14.57 6.27
C ARG A 22 7.83 -14.54 6.74
N TRP A 23 7.00 -13.80 6.02
CA TRP A 23 5.57 -13.71 6.31
C TRP A 23 4.79 -14.43 5.22
N ARG A 24 3.76 -15.18 5.63
CA ARG A 24 2.75 -15.71 4.70
C ARG A 24 1.66 -14.67 4.55
N ALA A 25 1.33 -14.39 3.30
CA ALA A 25 0.34 -13.39 2.94
C ALA A 25 -0.53 -13.88 1.79
N TRP A 26 -1.74 -13.35 1.74
CA TRP A 26 -2.73 -13.60 0.71
C TRP A 26 -3.02 -12.31 -0.04
N ARG A 27 -2.93 -12.33 -1.37
CA ARG A 27 -3.55 -11.28 -2.19
C ARG A 27 -5.05 -11.31 -1.96
N VAL A 28 -5.61 -10.14 -1.73
CA VAL A 28 -7.06 -9.96 -1.60
C VAL A 28 -7.62 -9.34 -2.86
N ASP A 29 -8.84 -9.74 -3.23
CA ASP A 29 -9.59 -9.07 -4.30
C ASP A 29 -10.29 -7.79 -3.81
N HIS A 30 -11.07 -7.17 -4.69
CA HIS A 30 -11.80 -5.93 -4.39
C HIS A 30 -12.88 -6.11 -3.31
N GLU A 31 -13.36 -7.34 -3.08
CA GLU A 31 -14.28 -7.66 -1.98
C GLU A 31 -13.57 -8.02 -0.67
N GLY A 32 -12.23 -8.09 -0.68
CA GLY A 32 -11.41 -8.47 0.48
C GLY A 32 -11.24 -9.98 0.67
N ARG A 33 -11.60 -10.80 -0.31
CA ARG A 33 -11.46 -12.27 -0.23
C ARG A 33 -10.03 -12.67 -0.60
N GLN A 34 -9.49 -13.64 0.14
CA GLN A 34 -8.16 -14.19 -0.11
C GLN A 34 -8.15 -15.01 -1.42
N ARG A 35 -7.22 -14.71 -2.34
CA ARG A 35 -7.14 -15.35 -3.66
C ARG A 35 -5.85 -16.12 -3.90
N GLN A 36 -4.70 -15.49 -3.66
CA GLN A 36 -3.41 -16.09 -3.94
C GLN A 36 -2.51 -16.02 -2.72
N CYS A 37 -2.14 -17.18 -2.19
CA CYS A 37 -1.18 -17.31 -1.10
C CYS A 37 0.26 -17.14 -1.63
N GLY A 38 1.10 -16.51 -0.83
CA GLY A 38 2.52 -16.39 -1.10
C GLY A 38 3.32 -16.00 0.13
N ILE A 39 4.64 -15.92 -0.06
CA ILE A 39 5.58 -15.43 0.95
C ILE A 39 6.01 -14.02 0.57
N ILE A 40 6.01 -13.12 1.56
CA ILE A 40 6.56 -11.76 1.50
C ILE A 40 7.61 -11.60 2.62
N PRO A 41 8.59 -10.70 2.46
CA PRO A 41 9.53 -10.40 3.54
C PRO A 41 8.80 -9.65 4.67
N SER A 42 9.25 -9.83 5.90
CA SER A 42 8.82 -8.97 7.01
C SER A 42 9.32 -7.53 6.81
N GLU A 43 8.64 -6.57 7.41
CA GLU A 43 9.10 -5.18 7.47
C GLU A 43 10.56 -5.05 7.94
N TRP A 44 10.92 -5.69 9.07
CA TRP A 44 12.29 -5.67 9.59
C TRP A 44 13.33 -6.17 8.57
N ARG A 45 13.08 -7.32 7.92
CA ARG A 45 13.99 -7.88 6.90
C ARG A 45 14.25 -6.92 5.75
N VAL A 46 13.22 -6.21 5.31
CA VAL A 46 13.37 -5.22 4.24
C VAL A 46 14.25 -4.07 4.73
N GLN A 47 13.96 -3.55 5.93
CA GLN A 47 14.74 -2.45 6.53
C GLN A 47 16.22 -2.83 6.68
N GLU A 48 16.50 -4.05 7.14
CA GLU A 48 17.86 -4.58 7.29
C GLU A 48 18.59 -4.74 5.95
N GLU A 49 17.89 -5.23 4.91
CA GLU A 49 18.45 -5.37 3.58
C GLU A 49 18.76 -4.00 2.95
N GLU A 50 17.85 -3.04 3.09
CA GLU A 50 18.04 -1.67 2.60
C GLU A 50 19.18 -0.96 3.33
N ALA A 51 19.25 -1.05 4.66
CA ALA A 51 20.37 -0.52 5.44
C ALA A 51 21.70 -1.16 5.02
N SER A 52 21.71 -2.46 4.78
CA SER A 52 22.90 -3.18 4.29
C SER A 52 23.31 -2.73 2.88
N ARG A 53 22.35 -2.50 1.97
CA ARG A 53 22.62 -1.96 0.63
C ARG A 53 23.22 -0.55 0.71
N GLN A 54 22.67 0.33 1.54
CA GLN A 54 23.17 1.70 1.74
C GLN A 54 24.60 1.72 2.31
N ARG A 55 24.92 0.83 3.25
CA ARG A 55 26.28 0.70 3.81
C ARG A 55 27.31 0.30 2.75
N ARG A 56 26.92 -0.56 1.80
CA ARG A 56 27.79 -1.00 0.70
C ARG A 56 28.01 0.10 -0.34
N SER A 57 27.05 1.00 -0.54
CA SER A 57 27.13 2.10 -1.53
C SER A 57 27.81 3.38 -1.02
N LYS A 58 28.78 3.27 -0.10
CA LYS A 58 29.42 4.39 0.64
C LYS A 58 29.61 5.69 -0.18
N GLY A 59 28.95 6.76 0.24
CA GLY A 59 29.18 8.09 -0.35
C GLY A 59 28.26 9.24 0.08
N ARG A 60 27.69 9.24 1.30
CA ARG A 60 27.23 10.41 2.08
C ARG A 60 26.40 9.90 3.27
N ILE A 61 26.93 10.09 4.47
CA ILE A 61 26.24 9.80 5.74
C ILE A 61 25.06 10.77 5.97
N SER A 62 24.89 11.79 5.10
CA SER A 62 23.93 12.88 5.28
C SER A 62 22.52 12.62 4.75
N ASP A 63 22.29 11.59 3.92
CA ASP A 63 20.97 11.32 3.35
C ASP A 63 20.52 9.91 3.77
N MET A 64 20.37 9.69 5.08
CA MET A 64 19.52 8.61 5.58
C MET A 64 18.10 8.90 5.10
N LYS A 65 17.80 8.52 3.85
CA LYS A 65 16.44 8.60 3.32
C LYS A 65 15.59 7.78 4.29
N PRO A 66 14.55 8.36 4.91
CA PRO A 66 13.68 7.61 5.79
C PRO A 66 13.24 6.36 5.03
N LEU A 67 13.43 5.19 5.65
CA LEU A 67 12.92 3.93 5.14
C LEU A 67 11.46 4.17 4.78
N LYS A 68 11.13 4.04 3.49
CA LYS A 68 9.74 4.17 3.06
C LYS A 68 8.94 3.13 3.85
N HIS A 69 7.79 3.53 4.38
CA HIS A 69 6.79 2.59 4.90
C HIS A 69 6.38 1.68 3.73
N LEU A 70 7.10 0.55 3.56
CA LEU A 70 6.86 -0.39 2.47
C LEU A 70 5.53 -1.11 2.68
N TYR A 71 5.20 -1.35 3.95
CA TYR A 71 3.93 -1.87 4.40
C TYR A 71 3.22 -0.80 5.20
N GLU A 72 1.94 -0.63 4.91
CA GLU A 72 1.02 0.18 5.68
C GLU A 72 -0.08 -0.75 6.20
N ARG A 73 -0.38 -0.67 7.50
CA ARG A 73 -1.49 -1.44 8.06
C ARG A 73 -2.80 -0.75 7.65
N VAL A 74 -3.61 -1.46 6.88
CA VAL A 74 -4.88 -0.96 6.36
C VAL A 74 -6.05 -1.77 6.89
N GLU A 75 -7.21 -1.11 7.00
CA GLU A 75 -8.47 -1.72 7.39
C GLU A 75 -9.57 -1.32 6.41
N ARG A 76 -10.60 -2.17 6.28
CA ARG A 76 -11.71 -1.89 5.38
C ARG A 76 -12.58 -0.80 5.97
N VAL A 77 -12.63 0.34 5.30
CA VAL A 77 -13.50 1.45 5.70
C VAL A 77 -14.87 1.31 5.04
N PRO A 78 -15.99 1.51 5.76
CA PRO A 78 -17.33 1.45 5.18
C PRO A 78 -17.53 2.50 4.08
N SER A 79 -18.42 2.19 3.15
CA SER A 79 -18.77 3.08 2.01
C SER A 79 -19.76 4.18 2.39
N SER A 80 -20.40 4.12 3.56
CA SER A 80 -21.39 5.10 4.02
C SER A 80 -20.81 6.49 4.31
N GLN A 81 -19.49 6.60 4.48
CA GLN A 81 -18.83 7.87 4.71
C GLN A 81 -18.64 8.62 3.38
N ARG A 82 -19.13 9.87 3.28
CA ARG A 82 -18.85 10.76 2.13
C ARG A 82 -17.33 10.95 2.01
N ARG A 83 -16.79 10.78 0.81
CA ARG A 83 -15.35 10.90 0.52
C ARG A 83 -15.12 12.00 -0.51
N PRO A 84 -13.98 12.71 -0.43
CA PRO A 84 -13.56 13.60 -1.50
C PRO A 84 -13.46 12.83 -2.82
N LEU A 85 -14.00 13.41 -3.89
CA LEU A 85 -13.86 12.88 -5.24
C LEU A 85 -12.64 13.52 -5.91
N VAL A 86 -11.80 12.69 -6.52
CA VAL A 86 -10.67 13.14 -7.34
C VAL A 86 -10.95 12.72 -8.78
N LEU A 87 -11.21 13.69 -9.66
CA LEU A 87 -11.43 13.45 -11.08
C LEU A 87 -10.22 13.93 -11.88
N VAL A 88 -9.71 13.07 -12.75
CA VAL A 88 -8.58 13.37 -13.64
C VAL A 88 -9.06 13.17 -15.07
N SER A 89 -9.32 14.28 -15.77
CA SER A 89 -9.87 14.28 -17.14
C SER A 89 -9.55 15.59 -17.85
N ALA A 90 -9.47 15.56 -19.18
CA ALA A 90 -9.38 16.77 -20.02
C ALA A 90 -10.67 17.62 -19.97
N TYR A 91 -11.81 17.02 -19.61
CA TYR A 91 -13.12 17.67 -19.51
C TYR A 91 -13.57 17.88 -18.06
N LEU A 92 -12.62 18.03 -17.14
CA LEU A 92 -12.88 18.16 -15.71
C LEU A 92 -13.87 19.31 -15.40
N ALA A 93 -13.61 20.51 -15.93
CA ALA A 93 -14.39 21.69 -15.62
C ALA A 93 -15.90 21.56 -15.96
N PRO A 94 -16.31 21.22 -17.19
CA PRO A 94 -17.73 21.11 -17.51
C PRO A 94 -18.42 19.97 -16.76
N PHE A 95 -17.73 18.85 -16.52
CA PHE A 95 -18.30 17.73 -15.76
C PHE A 95 -18.51 18.07 -14.28
N MET A 96 -17.55 18.75 -13.66
CA MET A 96 -17.69 19.22 -12.27
C MET A 96 -18.83 20.22 -12.12
N GLN A 97 -18.98 21.14 -13.07
CA GLN A 97 -20.08 22.10 -13.05
C GLN A 97 -21.44 21.40 -13.12
N ALA A 98 -21.61 20.44 -14.04
CA ALA A 98 -22.83 19.65 -14.14
C ALA A 98 -23.15 18.90 -12.84
N LEU A 99 -22.15 18.29 -12.19
CA LEU A 99 -22.34 17.62 -10.89
C LEU A 99 -22.81 18.58 -9.80
N ILE A 100 -22.29 19.81 -9.76
CA ILE A 100 -22.69 20.82 -8.77
C ILE A 100 -24.11 21.32 -9.07
N ASP A 101 -24.43 21.57 -10.33
CA ASP A 101 -25.75 22.09 -10.72
C ASP A 101 -26.87 21.06 -10.47
N GLU A 102 -26.60 19.77 -10.69
CA GLU A 102 -27.58 18.68 -10.51
C GLU A 102 -27.72 18.21 -9.05
N HIS A 103 -26.62 18.23 -8.29
CA HIS A 103 -26.53 17.58 -6.96
C HIS A 103 -26.02 18.48 -5.84
N GLY A 104 -25.83 19.78 -6.08
CA GLY A 104 -25.53 20.74 -5.03
C GLY A 104 -26.65 20.77 -4.00
N ASP A 105 -26.30 20.67 -2.72
CA ASP A 105 -27.26 20.90 -1.62
C ASP A 105 -27.86 22.31 -1.83
N LYS A 106 -29.20 22.38 -1.95
CA LYS A 106 -29.92 23.66 -2.10
C LYS A 106 -29.82 24.53 -0.86
#